data_AF-A0A1W9RVY7-F1
#
_entry.id   AF-A0A1W9RVY7-F1
#
_cell.length_a   1.000
_cell.length_b   1.000
_cell.length_c   1.000
_cell.angle_alpha   90.00
_cell.angle_beta   90.00
_cell.angle_gamma   90.00
#
_symmetry.space_group_name_H-M   'P 1'
#
loop_
_entity.id
_entity.type
_entity.pdbx_description
1 polymer ?
#
loop_
_entity_poly.entity_id
_entity_poly.type
_entity_poly.pdbx_seq_one_letter_code
_entity_poly.pdbx_strand_id
1 'polypeptide(L)' 'MQTPRPAFDGKTPAEMSAAGGLAGLKKVETYHRETPKVGRNDPCPCGSGKKYKKCCGRNL' A
#
# COMPACT_ATOMS: atom_id res chain seq x y z
N MET A 1 -0.77 -16.39 25.47
CA MET A 1 -0.63 -17.52 24.52
C MET A 1 -0.39 -16.93 23.13
N GLN A 2 0.83 -16.44 22.89
CA GLN A 2 1.24 -15.97 21.56
C GLN A 2 1.92 -17.17 20.90
N THR A 3 1.32 -17.75 19.87
CA THR A 3 1.99 -18.81 19.10
C THR A 3 3.29 -18.23 18.53
N PRO A 4 4.45 -18.88 18.73
CA PRO A 4 5.70 -18.36 18.20
C PRO A 4 5.59 -18.29 16.67
N ARG A 5 5.95 -17.13 16.08
CA ARG A 5 6.05 -17.00 14.61
C ARG A 5 7.12 -17.97 14.12
N PRO A 6 6.87 -18.75 13.04
CA PRO A 6 7.86 -19.67 12.52
C PRO A 6 9.09 -18.90 12.00
N ALA A 7 10.27 -19.48 12.17
CA ALA A 7 11.51 -18.97 11.60
C ALA A 7 11.41 -18.99 10.07
N PHE A 8 11.73 -17.87 9.42
CA PHE A 8 11.88 -17.84 7.96
C PHE A 8 13.17 -18.58 7.61
N ASP A 9 13.08 -19.83 7.17
CA ASP A 9 14.18 -20.53 6.52
C ASP A 9 14.53 -19.80 5.22
N GLY A 10 15.63 -19.04 5.27
CA GLY A 10 16.07 -18.15 4.20
C GLY A 10 16.43 -18.91 2.92
N LYS A 11 15.51 -18.95 1.97
CA LYS A 11 15.83 -19.19 0.56
C LYS A 11 16.37 -17.91 -0.06
N THR A 12 17.57 -18.00 -0.65
CA THR A 12 18.23 -16.84 -1.26
C THR A 12 17.40 -16.31 -2.44
N PRO A 13 17.41 -14.99 -2.69
CA PRO A 13 16.68 -14.38 -3.81
C PRO A 13 17.19 -14.80 -5.20
N ALA A 14 18.32 -15.52 -5.28
CA ALA A 14 18.93 -15.93 -6.54
C ALA A 14 18.18 -17.07 -7.26
N GLU A 15 17.46 -17.94 -6.53
CA GLU A 15 16.84 -19.15 -7.12
C GLU A 15 15.40 -18.93 -7.64
N MET A 16 14.80 -17.76 -7.45
CA MET A 16 13.38 -17.51 -7.76
C MET A 16 13.10 -16.75 -9.08
N SER A 17 14.07 -16.59 -9.98
CA SER A 17 13.93 -15.69 -11.16
C SER A 17 14.00 -16.34 -12.56
N ALA A 18 13.72 -17.64 -12.73
CA ALA A 18 13.82 -18.29 -14.04
C ALA A 18 12.56 -19.09 -14.46
N ALA A 19 11.46 -18.39 -14.77
CA ALA A 19 10.48 -18.79 -15.81
C ALA A 19 9.36 -17.75 -15.94
N GLY A 20 9.34 -17.00 -17.05
CA GLY A 20 8.19 -16.18 -17.44
C GLY A 20 8.55 -14.95 -18.27
N GLY A 21 8.67 -15.13 -19.60
CA GLY A 21 8.97 -14.06 -20.54
C GLY A 21 7.89 -12.97 -20.60
N LEU A 22 8.32 -11.71 -20.59
CA LEU A 22 7.48 -10.53 -20.78
C LEU A 22 7.56 -10.06 -22.23
N ALA A 23 6.68 -10.58 -23.08
CA ALA A 23 6.32 -9.89 -24.31
C ALA A 23 5.28 -8.80 -23.98
N GLY A 24 5.66 -7.52 -24.10
CA GLY A 24 4.72 -6.40 -24.12
C GLY A 24 4.74 -5.46 -22.91
N LEU A 25 5.91 -4.93 -22.54
CA LEU A 25 6.01 -3.78 -21.65
C LEU A 25 5.57 -2.51 -22.40
N LYS A 26 4.26 -2.25 -22.49
CA LYS A 26 3.82 -0.85 -22.63
C LYS A 26 4.39 -0.13 -21.42
N LYS A 27 5.21 0.90 -21.64
CA LYS A 27 5.78 1.72 -20.55
C LYS A 27 4.61 2.21 -19.70
N VAL A 28 4.44 1.62 -18.52
CA VAL A 28 3.38 2.04 -17.60
C VAL A 28 3.85 3.36 -17.02
N GLU A 29 3.31 4.47 -17.52
CA GLU A 29 3.54 5.77 -16.91
C GLU A 29 2.91 5.80 -15.53
N THR A 30 3.67 6.29 -14.55
CA THR A 30 3.19 6.41 -13.17
C THR A 30 2.14 7.50 -13.11
N TYR A 31 0.87 7.14 -12.89
CA TYR A 31 -0.20 8.12 -12.67
C TYR A 31 0.08 8.92 -11.40
N HIS A 32 0.46 10.19 -11.56
CA HIS A 32 0.53 11.13 -10.45
C HIS A 32 -0.87 11.67 -10.18
N ARG A 33 -1.48 11.21 -9.10
CA ARG A 33 -2.76 11.73 -8.65
C ARG A 33 -2.60 13.19 -8.22
N GLU A 34 -3.41 14.06 -8.79
CA GLU A 34 -3.40 15.50 -8.50
C GLU A 34 -3.91 15.80 -7.08
N THR A 35 -4.67 14.89 -6.48
CA THR A 35 -5.24 15.08 -5.15
C THR A 35 -4.29 14.65 -4.02
N PRO A 36 -4.14 15.46 -2.95
CA PRO A 36 -3.28 15.13 -1.82
C PRO A 36 -3.75 13.85 -1.11
N LYS A 37 -2.81 13.02 -0.60
CA LYS A 37 -3.16 11.91 0.32
C LYS A 37 -3.62 12.59 1.61
N VAL A 38 -4.91 12.61 1.88
CA VAL A 38 -5.37 13.02 3.21
C VAL A 38 -4.95 11.94 4.19
N GLY A 39 -4.02 12.29 5.07
CA GLY A 39 -3.58 11.39 6.13
C GLY A 39 -4.74 11.11 7.09
N ARG A 40 -4.72 9.94 7.72
CA ARG A 40 -5.78 9.53 8.66
C ARG A 40 -5.97 10.54 9.83
N ASN A 41 -4.93 11.33 10.16
CA ASN A 41 -4.97 12.32 11.23
C ASN A 41 -5.23 13.77 10.77
N ASP A 42 -5.20 14.05 9.47
CA ASP A 42 -5.40 15.39 8.90
C ASP A 42 -6.84 15.87 9.05
N PRO A 43 -7.10 17.20 8.99
CA PRO A 43 -8.45 17.73 8.92
C PRO A 43 -9.21 17.11 7.73
N CYS A 44 -10.46 16.71 7.97
CA CYS A 44 -11.29 16.14 6.91
C CYS A 44 -11.56 17.19 5.83
N PRO A 45 -11.34 16.88 4.52
CA PRO A 45 -11.65 17.79 3.42
C PRO A 45 -13.15 18.09 3.27
N CYS A 46 -14.00 17.35 4.00
CA CYS A 46 -15.44 17.56 4.08
C CYS A 46 -15.86 18.80 4.89
N GLY A 47 -14.92 19.62 5.39
CA GLY A 47 -15.22 20.85 6.12
C GLY A 47 -15.77 20.65 7.54
N SER A 48 -15.81 19.42 8.05
CA SER A 48 -16.41 19.10 9.36
C SER A 48 -15.54 19.46 10.58
N GLY A 49 -14.33 19.99 10.38
CA GLY A 49 -13.37 20.31 11.46
C GLY A 49 -12.83 19.10 12.25
N LYS A 50 -13.27 17.88 11.90
CA LYS A 50 -12.87 16.62 12.54
C LYS A 50 -11.69 16.00 11.78
N LYS A 51 -10.82 15.25 12.48
CA LYS A 51 -9.75 14.45 11.85
C LYS A 51 -10.37 13.43 10.88
N TYR A 52 -9.72 13.17 9.75
CA TYR A 52 -10.21 12.27 8.69
C TYR A 52 -10.66 10.91 9.26
N LYS A 53 -9.89 10.28 10.16
CA LYS A 53 -10.24 9.02 10.84
C LYS A 53 -11.51 9.03 11.67
N LYS A 54 -11.97 10.20 12.10
CA LYS A 54 -13.17 10.39 12.92
C LYS A 54 -14.35 10.91 12.08
N CYS A 55 -14.16 11.09 10.78
CA CYS A 55 -15.17 11.58 9.85
C CYS A 55 -15.23 10.63 8.63
N CYS A 56 -14.87 11.08 7.43
CA CYS A 56 -14.92 10.25 6.21
C CYS A 56 -14.11 8.93 6.30
N GLY A 57 -13.02 8.90 7.07
CA GLY A 57 -12.18 7.72 7.28
C GLY A 57 -12.53 6.90 8.53
N ARG A 58 -13.75 7.03 9.08
CA ARG A 58 -14.21 6.27 10.25
C ARG A 58 -14.60 4.83 9.91
N ASN A 59 -15.07 4.58 8.68
CA ASN A 59 -15.54 3.27 8.21
C ASN A 59 -14.76 2.72 7.00
N LEU A 60 -13.57 3.27 6.73
CA LEU A 60 -12.63 2.79 5.71
C LEU A 60 -11.55 1.91 6.35
#